data_AF-A0ABD2NWB9-F1
#
_entry.id   AF-A0ABD2NWB9-F1
#
_cell.length_a   1.000
_cell.length_b   1.000
_cell.length_c   1.000
_cell.angle_alpha   90.00
_cell.angle_beta   90.00
_cell.angle_gamma   90.00
#
_symmetry.space_group_name_H-M   'P 1'
#
loop_
_entity.id
_entity.type
_entity.pdbx_description
1 polymer ?
#
loop_
_entity_poly.entity_id
_entity_poly.type
_entity_poly.pdbx_seq_one_letter_code
_entity_poly.pdbx_strand_id
1 'polypeptide(L)'
;MMSAMEIDKVLSMHNYAKKESFDTIDHVDKPPEKVVNTYQESEMMFQGELEKGKISTLLTPSESMCGVLDIKDNSVPIPSVTPRESIKSGHNEVLLGAGGTTVPRREYEKLDFQRMKYTIAVRRLLNLKFTKEELATHSQTGKESPAFIGVKARKPQLDPVRVGDIRLHVAKKYNIDTSLVNKAITVALADARKTKKRKIEKEDTD
;
A
#
# COMPACT_ATOMS: atom_id res chain seq x y z
N MET A 1 -30.52 -31.98 50.30
CA MET A 1 -29.95 -30.64 49.99
C MET A 1 -28.54 -30.61 50.53
N MET A 2 -27.54 -30.69 49.65
CA MET A 2 -26.12 -30.65 50.06
C MET A 2 -25.73 -29.21 50.42
N SER A 3 -24.88 -29.06 51.44
CA SER A 3 -24.41 -27.77 51.93
C SER A 3 -23.48 -27.10 50.91
N ALA A 4 -23.48 -25.77 50.85
CA ALA A 4 -22.65 -24.99 49.92
C ALA A 4 -21.13 -25.31 50.01
N MET A 5 -20.67 -25.90 51.12
CA MET A 5 -19.28 -26.34 51.29
C MET A 5 -18.92 -27.65 50.55
N GLU A 6 -19.89 -28.46 50.14
CA GLU A 6 -19.62 -29.73 49.44
C GLU A 6 -19.43 -29.55 47.92
N ILE A 7 -19.97 -28.48 47.34
CA ILE A 7 -19.88 -28.21 45.90
C ILE A 7 -18.46 -27.76 45.50
N ASP A 8 -17.80 -26.94 46.33
CA ASP A 8 -16.44 -26.46 46.05
C ASP A 8 -15.37 -27.56 46.12
N LYS A 9 -15.58 -28.59 46.95
CA LYS A 9 -14.66 -29.75 46.99
C LYS A 9 -14.72 -30.58 45.71
N VAL A 10 -15.89 -30.73 45.11
CA VAL A 10 -16.06 -31.51 43.86
C VAL A 10 -15.45 -30.80 42.65
N LEU A 11 -15.50 -29.46 42.62
CA LEU A 11 -14.87 -28.66 41.56
C LEU A 11 -13.34 -28.59 41.67
N SER A 12 -12.79 -28.65 42.89
CA SER A 12 -11.35 -28.68 43.12
C SER A 12 -10.69 -29.99 42.64
N MET A 13 -11.38 -31.13 42.80
CA MET A 13 -10.82 -32.43 42.42
C MET A 13 -10.85 -32.72 40.91
N HIS A 14 -11.72 -32.07 40.13
CA HIS A 14 -11.79 -32.29 38.67
C HIS A 14 -10.70 -31.55 37.87
N ASN A 15 -10.00 -30.58 38.47
CA ASN A 15 -8.95 -29.83 37.79
C ASN A 15 -7.53 -30.43 37.96
N TYR A 16 -7.38 -31.50 38.75
CA TYR A 16 -6.07 -32.10 39.02
C TYR A 16 -5.74 -33.35 38.18
N ALA A 17 -6.68 -33.85 37.37
CA ALA A 17 -6.55 -35.12 36.65
C ALA A 17 -6.32 -34.99 35.12
N LYS A 18 -5.77 -33.87 34.64
CA LYS A 18 -5.41 -33.69 33.21
C LYS A 18 -3.97 -33.29 32.96
N LYS A 19 -3.05 -33.67 33.85
CA LYS A 19 -1.61 -33.70 33.60
C LYS A 19 -1.15 -35.15 33.57
N GLU A 20 -0.19 -35.43 32.68
CA GLU A 20 0.36 -36.72 32.24
C GLU A 20 -0.38 -37.30 31.02
N SER A 21 0.24 -37.59 29.87
CA SER A 21 1.64 -37.82 29.51
C SER A 21 1.80 -37.75 27.98
N PHE A 22 2.97 -37.34 27.47
CA PHE A 22 3.70 -38.08 26.42
C PHE A 22 5.10 -37.49 26.18
N ASP A 23 6.08 -38.33 26.56
CA ASP A 23 7.38 -38.64 25.96
C ASP A 23 8.47 -37.60 25.66
N THR A 24 9.60 -37.91 26.31
CA THR A 24 10.99 -37.53 26.07
C THR A 24 11.43 -37.81 24.62
N ILE A 25 11.94 -36.78 23.94
CA ILE A 25 12.86 -36.92 22.82
C ILE A 25 14.01 -35.93 23.04
N ASP A 26 15.23 -36.48 23.14
CA ASP A 26 16.49 -35.73 23.09
C ASP A 26 16.57 -34.89 21.81
N HIS A 27 16.97 -33.62 21.90
CA HIS A 27 17.97 -32.98 21.01
C HIS A 27 18.03 -31.44 21.18
N VAL A 28 19.24 -30.98 21.53
CA VAL A 28 19.92 -29.74 21.08
C VAL A 28 19.21 -28.39 21.33
N ASP A 29 19.86 -27.58 22.17
CA ASP A 29 19.68 -26.13 22.30
C ASP A 29 19.43 -25.44 20.94
N LYS A 30 18.19 -24.99 20.71
CA LYS A 30 17.91 -23.93 19.76
C LYS A 30 16.89 -22.97 20.37
N PRO A 31 17.26 -21.70 20.64
CA PRO A 31 16.36 -20.75 21.26
C PRO A 31 15.15 -20.48 20.36
N PRO A 32 13.97 -20.17 20.94
CA PRO A 32 12.78 -19.88 20.16
C PRO A 32 13.04 -18.70 19.23
N GLU A 33 12.90 -18.96 17.93
CA GLU A 33 12.94 -17.96 16.89
C GLU A 33 11.88 -16.91 17.21
N LYS A 34 12.34 -15.72 17.59
CA LYS A 34 11.47 -14.54 17.69
C LYS A 34 10.80 -14.39 16.34
N VAL A 35 9.49 -14.62 16.26
CA VAL A 35 8.67 -14.08 15.17
C VAL A 35 8.68 -12.57 15.38
N VAL A 36 9.73 -11.93 14.85
CA VAL A 36 9.82 -10.48 14.81
C VAL A 36 8.75 -10.04 13.81
N ASN A 37 7.69 -9.44 14.34
CA ASN A 37 6.74 -8.65 13.56
C ASN A 37 7.54 -7.59 12.79
N THR A 38 7.87 -7.86 11.53
CA THR A 38 8.61 -6.96 10.62
C THR A 38 7.82 -5.70 10.24
N TYR A 39 6.67 -5.45 10.87
CA TYR A 39 5.80 -4.31 10.64
C TYR A 39 6.08 -3.10 11.54
N GLN A 40 6.97 -3.22 12.53
CA GLN A 40 7.26 -2.14 13.48
C GLN A 40 8.58 -1.40 13.25
N GLU A 41 9.59 -2.03 12.61
CA GLU A 41 10.90 -1.39 12.42
C GLU A 41 10.91 -0.32 11.30
N SER A 42 9.91 -0.28 10.42
CA SER A 42 9.87 0.73 9.35
C SER A 42 9.33 2.10 9.79
N GLU A 43 8.70 2.21 10.97
CA GLU A 43 8.22 3.50 11.48
C GLU A 43 9.33 4.32 12.19
N MET A 44 10.42 3.68 12.64
CA MET A 44 11.47 4.33 13.44
C MET A 44 12.61 5.00 12.65
N MET A 45 12.63 4.94 11.31
CA MET A 45 13.68 5.58 10.49
C MET A 45 13.31 6.96 9.94
N PHE A 46 12.19 7.57 10.33
CA PHE A 46 11.73 8.84 9.74
C PHE A 46 11.88 10.05 10.66
N GLN A 47 13.08 10.25 11.23
CA GLN A 47 13.54 11.55 11.73
C GLN A 47 15.03 11.70 11.40
N GLY A 48 15.35 12.55 10.42
CA GLY A 48 16.71 12.78 9.94
C GLY A 48 16.71 13.81 8.80
N GLU A 49 16.68 15.08 9.21
CA GLU A 49 17.35 16.23 8.58
C GLU A 49 17.17 16.47 7.07
N LEU A 50 16.29 17.42 6.73
CA LEU A 50 16.44 18.24 5.53
C LEU A 50 17.11 19.56 5.96
N GLU A 51 18.44 19.57 5.99
CA GLU A 51 19.20 20.79 6.20
C GLU A 51 18.99 21.78 5.04
N LYS A 52 18.96 23.05 5.43
CA LYS A 52 18.50 24.21 4.67
C LYS A 52 19.53 24.61 3.61
N GLY A 53 19.35 24.14 2.38
CA GLY A 53 20.06 24.62 1.21
C GLY A 53 19.35 25.82 0.55
N LYS A 54 19.92 27.01 0.74
CA LYS A 54 19.52 28.28 0.12
C LYS A 54 19.43 28.16 -1.41
N ILE A 55 18.31 28.59 -2.00
CA ILE A 55 18.29 29.06 -3.40
C ILE A 55 17.81 30.50 -3.36
N SER A 56 18.77 31.41 -3.45
CA SER A 56 18.58 32.84 -3.69
C SER A 56 18.79 33.09 -5.17
N THR A 57 17.88 33.85 -5.79
CA THR A 57 17.97 34.76 -6.97
C THR A 57 16.62 34.72 -7.71
N LEU A 58 15.70 35.62 -7.36
CA LEU A 58 15.48 36.93 -7.98
C LEU A 58 15.08 36.85 -9.46
N LEU A 59 13.79 37.02 -9.74
CA LEU A 59 13.28 37.89 -10.80
C LEU A 59 11.79 38.20 -10.53
N THR A 60 11.47 39.47 -10.75
CA THR A 60 10.36 40.28 -10.23
C THR A 60 9.04 40.13 -10.99
N PRO A 61 7.91 40.57 -10.40
CA PRO A 61 6.61 40.58 -11.05
C PRO A 61 6.44 41.83 -11.93
N SER A 62 6.02 41.66 -13.18
CA SER A 62 5.48 42.77 -13.99
C SER A 62 4.03 42.48 -14.33
N GLU A 63 3.17 43.39 -13.88
CA GLU A 63 1.74 43.47 -14.18
C GLU A 63 1.47 43.83 -15.65
N SER A 64 0.22 43.56 -16.04
CA SER A 64 -0.56 44.26 -17.07
C SER A 64 -0.33 43.87 -18.55
N MET A 65 -1.30 43.16 -19.12
CA MET A 65 -2.34 43.85 -19.89
C MET A 65 -3.55 42.95 -20.15
N CYS A 66 -4.71 43.56 -19.99
CA CYS A 66 -6.04 43.03 -20.25
C CYS A 66 -6.28 42.87 -21.77
N GLY A 67 -6.81 41.72 -22.18
CA GLY A 67 -7.25 41.46 -23.54
C GLY A 67 -8.59 40.74 -23.51
N VAL A 68 -9.66 41.50 -23.39
CA VAL A 68 -11.04 41.05 -23.61
C VAL A 68 -11.21 40.83 -25.10
N LEU A 69 -11.52 39.61 -25.51
CA LEU A 69 -12.08 39.33 -26.84
C LEU A 69 -13.46 38.70 -26.65
N ASP A 70 -14.44 39.43 -27.14
CA ASP A 70 -15.86 39.11 -27.16
C ASP A 70 -16.11 37.79 -27.89
N ILE A 71 -16.46 36.74 -27.13
CA ILE A 71 -17.03 35.52 -27.70
C ILE A 71 -18.54 35.69 -27.66
N LYS A 72 -19.10 35.91 -28.85
CA LYS A 72 -20.54 35.95 -29.12
C LYS A 72 -21.19 34.66 -28.62
N ASP A 73 -22.26 34.83 -27.84
CA ASP A 73 -23.15 33.78 -27.38
C ASP A 73 -23.69 32.99 -28.59
N ASN A 74 -23.18 31.78 -28.77
CA ASN A 74 -23.82 30.76 -29.57
C ASN A 74 -24.23 29.65 -28.61
N SER A 75 -25.48 29.74 -28.15
CA SER A 75 -26.15 28.76 -27.30
C SER A 75 -26.37 27.47 -28.07
N VAL A 76 -25.33 26.64 -28.16
CA VAL A 76 -25.50 25.23 -28.53
C VAL A 76 -26.04 24.52 -27.29
N PRO A 77 -27.21 23.86 -27.36
CA PRO A 77 -27.71 23.06 -26.26
C PRO A 77 -26.68 21.99 -25.93
N ILE A 78 -26.16 22.02 -24.70
CA ILE A 78 -25.33 20.95 -24.15
C ILE A 78 -26.23 19.72 -24.08
N PRO A 79 -26.04 18.66 -24.90
CA PRO A 79 -26.67 17.39 -24.58
C PRO A 79 -26.05 16.95 -23.26
N SER A 80 -26.88 16.76 -22.24
CA SER A 80 -26.50 16.15 -20.98
C SER A 80 -25.97 14.74 -21.27
N VAL A 81 -24.65 14.64 -21.50
CA VAL A 81 -23.97 13.36 -21.61
C VAL A 81 -23.86 12.81 -20.20
N THR A 82 -24.96 12.18 -19.77
CA THR A 82 -24.94 11.17 -18.72
C THR A 82 -23.77 10.23 -19.00
N PRO A 83 -22.95 9.83 -18.00
CA PRO A 83 -21.95 8.81 -18.19
C PRO A 83 -22.58 7.61 -18.88
N ARG A 84 -22.17 7.40 -20.13
CA ARG A 84 -22.65 6.33 -21.00
C ARG A 84 -22.22 5.03 -20.34
N GLU A 85 -23.14 4.42 -19.60
CA GLU A 85 -23.02 3.05 -19.12
C GLU A 85 -22.95 2.13 -20.34
N SER A 86 -21.74 1.92 -20.84
CA SER A 86 -21.45 0.84 -21.77
C SER A 86 -21.54 -0.46 -20.98
N ILE A 87 -22.74 -1.02 -20.94
CA ILE A 87 -23.02 -2.36 -20.44
C ILE A 87 -22.31 -3.36 -21.36
N LYS A 88 -21.21 -3.94 -20.85
CA LYS A 88 -20.79 -5.31 -21.19
C LYS A 88 -20.40 -6.05 -19.91
N SER A 89 -21.31 -6.92 -19.48
CA SER A 89 -21.10 -8.15 -18.71
C SER A 89 -20.37 -8.06 -17.36
N GLY A 90 -21.15 -7.90 -16.29
CA GLY A 90 -20.81 -8.37 -14.94
C GLY A 90 -20.37 -7.25 -13.99
N HIS A 91 -21.15 -7.01 -12.94
CA HIS A 91 -20.85 -6.11 -11.82
C HIS A 91 -19.61 -6.52 -10.99
N ASN A 92 -18.67 -7.27 -11.56
CA ASN A 92 -17.55 -7.89 -10.84
C ASN A 92 -16.31 -7.00 -10.77
N GLU A 93 -16.36 -5.76 -11.29
CA GLU A 93 -15.25 -4.82 -11.24
C GLU A 93 -15.67 -3.46 -10.64
N VAL A 94 -14.67 -2.73 -10.11
CA VAL A 94 -14.78 -1.40 -9.53
C VAL A 94 -13.75 -0.50 -10.19
N LEU A 95 -14.18 0.64 -10.72
CA LEU A 95 -13.31 1.66 -11.31
C LEU A 95 -12.63 2.49 -10.21
N LEU A 96 -11.30 2.64 -10.29
CA LEU A 96 -10.49 3.42 -9.33
C LEU A 96 -10.33 4.89 -9.75
N GLY A 97 -10.29 5.18 -11.05
CA GLY A 97 -10.03 6.53 -11.52
C GLY A 97 -10.38 6.76 -12.98
N ALA A 98 -10.15 7.99 -13.44
CA ALA A 98 -10.50 8.44 -14.79
C ALA A 98 -9.64 7.79 -15.88
N GLY A 99 -8.50 7.19 -15.52
CA GLY A 99 -7.63 6.44 -16.42
C GLY A 99 -8.17 5.06 -16.82
N GLY A 100 -9.35 4.66 -16.35
CA GLY A 100 -9.95 3.37 -16.70
C GLY A 100 -9.43 2.20 -15.87
N THR A 101 -8.63 2.44 -14.82
CA THR A 101 -8.09 1.37 -13.98
C THR A 101 -9.20 0.74 -13.15
N THR A 102 -9.57 -0.51 -13.45
CA THR A 102 -10.56 -1.28 -12.68
C THR A 102 -9.89 -2.24 -11.70
N VAL A 103 -10.58 -2.74 -10.68
CA VAL A 103 -10.16 -3.87 -9.82
C VAL A 103 -11.32 -4.83 -9.60
N PRO A 104 -11.08 -6.12 -9.33
CA PRO A 104 -12.15 -7.06 -9.00
C PRO A 104 -12.90 -6.60 -7.74
N ARG A 105 -14.24 -6.54 -7.81
CA ARG A 105 -15.13 -6.07 -6.74
C ARG A 105 -14.91 -6.87 -5.44
N ARG A 106 -14.80 -8.19 -5.54
CA ARG A 106 -14.57 -9.08 -4.39
C ARG A 106 -13.30 -8.75 -3.62
N GLU A 107 -12.24 -8.34 -4.31
CA GLU A 107 -10.98 -7.96 -3.66
C GLU A 107 -11.03 -6.53 -3.14
N TYR A 108 -11.77 -5.66 -3.82
CA TYR A 108 -11.99 -4.29 -3.38
C TYR A 108 -12.81 -4.20 -2.09
N GLU A 109 -13.86 -5.02 -1.95
CA GLU A 109 -14.71 -5.06 -0.74
C GLU A 109 -13.96 -5.55 0.50
N LYS A 110 -12.92 -6.37 0.33
CA LYS A 110 -12.02 -6.78 1.43
C LYS A 110 -11.15 -5.64 1.95
N LEU A 111 -10.99 -4.58 1.17
CA LEU A 111 -10.34 -3.35 1.61
C LEU A 111 -11.35 -2.54 2.39
N ASP A 112 -11.56 -2.89 3.66
CA ASP A 112 -12.34 -2.07 4.58
C ASP A 112 -11.62 -0.72 4.79
N PHE A 113 -11.87 0.24 3.91
CA PHE A 113 -11.21 1.55 3.89
C PHE A 113 -11.46 2.36 5.17
N GLN A 114 -12.48 2.01 5.96
CA GLN A 114 -12.77 2.68 7.23
C GLN A 114 -11.86 2.20 8.36
N ARG A 115 -11.53 0.92 8.39
CA ARG A 115 -10.69 0.32 9.46
C ARG A 115 -9.23 0.08 9.05
N MET A 116 -8.98 -0.16 7.77
CA MET A 116 -7.65 -0.48 7.25
C MET A 116 -6.80 0.77 7.06
N LYS A 117 -5.53 0.74 7.49
CA LYS A 117 -4.57 1.83 7.23
C LYS A 117 -4.32 2.02 5.72
N TYR A 118 -4.14 3.28 5.30
CA TYR A 118 -3.89 3.63 3.90
C TYR A 118 -2.66 2.91 3.29
N THR A 119 -1.61 2.70 4.07
CA THR A 119 -0.39 2.00 3.60
C THR A 119 -0.64 0.54 3.23
N ILE A 120 -1.60 -0.11 3.90
CA ILE A 120 -2.01 -1.49 3.60
C ILE A 120 -2.90 -1.50 2.36
N ALA A 121 -3.86 -0.57 2.28
CA ALA A 121 -4.73 -0.43 1.11
C ALA A 121 -3.94 -0.17 -0.18
N VAL A 122 -2.95 0.73 -0.14
CA VAL A 122 -2.02 0.98 -1.26
C VAL A 122 -1.34 -0.31 -1.70
N ARG A 123 -0.72 -1.05 -0.76
CA ARG A 123 -0.05 -2.32 -1.07
C ARG A 123 -0.99 -3.33 -1.70
N ARG A 124 -2.22 -3.43 -1.19
CA ARG A 124 -3.22 -4.36 -1.73
C ARG A 124 -3.64 -3.97 -3.15
N LEU A 125 -3.97 -2.70 -3.38
CA LEU A 125 -4.34 -2.21 -4.71
C LEU A 125 -3.20 -2.39 -5.73
N LEU A 126 -1.94 -2.14 -5.33
CA LEU A 126 -0.78 -2.41 -6.17
C LEU A 126 -0.67 -3.89 -6.53
N ASN A 127 -0.83 -4.81 -5.57
CA ASN A 127 -0.79 -6.26 -5.83
C ASN A 127 -1.97 -6.77 -6.67
N LEU A 128 -3.09 -6.03 -6.72
CA LEU A 128 -4.22 -6.37 -7.59
C LEU A 128 -4.02 -5.91 -9.04
N LYS A 129 -3.22 -4.86 -9.25
CA LYS A 129 -3.02 -4.21 -10.57
C LYS A 129 -1.70 -4.52 -11.23
N PHE A 130 -0.70 -4.92 -10.46
CA PHE A 130 0.65 -5.24 -10.94
C PHE A 130 1.06 -6.62 -10.44
N THR A 131 1.82 -7.31 -11.27
CA THR A 131 2.45 -8.56 -10.89
C THR A 131 3.52 -8.33 -9.82
N LYS A 132 3.83 -9.37 -9.04
CA LYS A 132 4.92 -9.31 -8.05
C LYS A 132 6.27 -8.98 -8.71
N GLU A 133 6.47 -9.44 -9.94
CA GLU A 133 7.66 -9.14 -10.72
C GLU A 133 7.74 -7.67 -11.12
N GLU A 134 6.66 -7.10 -11.64
CA GLU A 134 6.61 -5.67 -11.98
C GLU A 134 6.91 -4.81 -10.75
N LEU A 135 6.28 -5.09 -9.60
CA LEU A 135 6.52 -4.35 -8.36
C LEU A 135 7.97 -4.45 -7.87
N ALA A 136 8.64 -5.58 -8.10
CA ALA A 136 10.03 -5.77 -7.73
C ALA A 136 11.02 -5.13 -8.72
N THR A 137 10.73 -5.14 -10.02
CA THR A 137 11.68 -4.72 -11.05
C THR A 137 11.52 -3.24 -11.44
N HIS A 138 10.29 -2.73 -11.43
CA HIS A 138 9.96 -1.38 -11.87
C HIS A 138 10.09 -0.38 -10.73
N SER A 139 10.13 0.90 -11.09
CA SER A 139 10.12 2.05 -10.19
C SER A 139 8.89 2.91 -10.41
N GLN A 140 8.58 3.77 -9.45
CA GLN A 140 7.43 4.66 -9.56
C GLN A 140 7.58 5.71 -10.67
N THR A 141 8.81 6.20 -10.94
CA THR A 141 9.07 7.34 -11.84
C THR A 141 10.02 7.04 -13.00
N GLY A 142 10.67 5.87 -13.02
CA GLY A 142 11.71 5.54 -14.00
C GLY A 142 13.04 6.30 -13.81
N LYS A 143 13.10 7.23 -12.85
CA LYS A 143 14.28 8.07 -12.62
C LYS A 143 15.32 7.33 -11.80
N GLU A 144 16.59 7.59 -12.10
CA GLU A 144 17.69 7.18 -11.24
C GLU A 144 17.59 7.90 -9.90
N SER A 145 18.00 7.21 -8.83
CA SER A 145 18.20 7.88 -7.55
C SER A 145 19.36 8.86 -7.70
N PRO A 146 19.23 10.12 -7.24
CA PRO A 146 20.32 11.11 -7.31
C PRO A 146 21.64 10.62 -6.71
N ALA A 147 21.58 9.75 -5.69
CA ALA A 147 22.76 9.18 -5.04
C ALA A 147 23.45 8.06 -5.85
N PHE A 148 22.89 7.63 -6.99
CA PHE A 148 23.41 6.52 -7.80
C PHE A 148 23.42 6.83 -9.30
N ILE A 149 23.49 8.11 -9.67
CA ILE A 149 23.55 8.55 -11.07
C ILE A 149 24.76 7.90 -11.74
N GLY A 150 24.55 7.21 -12.86
CA GLY A 150 25.61 6.55 -13.64
C GLY A 150 26.21 5.28 -13.03
N VAL A 151 25.80 4.87 -11.81
CA VAL A 151 26.31 3.65 -11.15
C VAL A 151 25.36 2.47 -11.34
N LYS A 152 24.05 2.72 -11.27
CA LYS A 152 23.02 1.68 -11.36
C LYS A 152 22.17 1.89 -12.60
N ALA A 153 21.86 0.81 -13.29
CA ALA A 153 20.96 0.84 -14.43
C ALA A 153 19.58 1.42 -14.06
N ARG A 154 19.00 2.19 -14.99
CA ARG A 154 17.64 2.72 -14.85
C ARG A 154 16.63 1.60 -14.75
N LYS A 155 15.71 1.75 -13.81
CA LYS A 155 14.56 0.85 -13.70
C LYS A 155 13.44 1.38 -14.60
N PRO A 156 12.70 0.50 -15.28
CA PRO A 156 11.50 0.91 -15.99
C PRO A 156 10.49 1.54 -15.03
N GLN A 157 9.59 2.37 -15.56
CA GLN A 157 8.50 2.99 -14.80
C GLN A 157 7.28 2.07 -14.80
N LEU A 158 6.58 1.95 -13.68
CA LEU A 158 5.23 1.36 -13.66
C LEU A 158 4.27 2.18 -14.53
N ASP A 159 3.21 1.55 -15.03
CA ASP A 159 2.15 2.23 -15.80
C ASP A 159 1.67 3.49 -15.04
N PRO A 160 1.98 4.71 -15.56
CA PRO A 160 1.70 5.95 -14.85
C PRO A 160 0.20 6.21 -14.70
N VAL A 161 -0.63 5.69 -15.61
CA VAL A 161 -2.09 5.83 -15.56
C VAL A 161 -2.64 5.02 -14.40
N ARG A 162 -2.24 3.74 -14.30
CA ARG A 162 -2.66 2.85 -13.19
C ARG A 162 -2.18 3.35 -11.84
N VAL A 163 -0.92 3.77 -11.75
CA VAL A 163 -0.36 4.35 -10.51
C VAL A 163 -1.08 5.65 -10.15
N GLY A 164 -1.40 6.49 -11.13
CA GLY A 164 -2.14 7.74 -10.97
C GLY A 164 -3.54 7.51 -10.40
N ASP A 165 -4.29 6.56 -10.98
CA ASP A 165 -5.62 6.18 -10.51
C ASP A 165 -5.57 5.64 -9.07
N ILE A 166 -4.67 4.71 -8.76
CA ILE A 166 -4.52 4.18 -7.39
C ILE A 166 -4.18 5.33 -6.42
N ARG A 167 -3.26 6.21 -6.79
CA ARG A 167 -2.83 7.32 -5.94
C ARG A 167 -3.98 8.26 -5.61
N LEU A 168 -4.72 8.70 -6.63
CA LEU A 168 -5.84 9.60 -6.45
C LEU A 168 -7.01 8.93 -5.71
N HIS A 169 -7.28 7.66 -6.01
CA HIS A 169 -8.33 6.88 -5.34
C HIS A 169 -8.08 6.77 -3.84
N VAL A 170 -6.88 6.36 -3.45
CA VAL A 170 -6.48 6.23 -2.04
C VAL A 170 -6.48 7.59 -1.36
N ALA A 171 -5.91 8.62 -1.99
CA ALA A 171 -5.90 9.98 -1.44
C ALA A 171 -7.32 10.46 -1.12
N LYS A 172 -8.26 10.26 -2.04
CA LYS A 172 -9.68 10.60 -1.84
C LYS A 172 -10.35 9.75 -0.75
N LYS A 173 -10.10 8.44 -0.73
CA LYS A 173 -10.73 7.53 0.25
C LYS A 173 -10.28 7.78 1.69
N TYR A 174 -9.02 8.13 1.88
CA TYR A 174 -8.44 8.39 3.21
C TYR A 174 -8.37 9.87 3.56
N ASN A 175 -8.77 10.76 2.66
CA ASN A 175 -8.64 12.21 2.80
C ASN A 175 -7.20 12.65 3.17
N ILE A 176 -6.22 12.15 2.41
CA ILE A 176 -4.78 12.42 2.62
C ILE A 176 -4.12 12.96 1.37
N ASP A 177 -2.99 13.62 1.55
CA ASP A 177 -2.18 14.11 0.43
C ASP A 177 -1.62 12.98 -0.43
N THR A 178 -1.60 13.22 -1.74
CA THR A 178 -0.96 12.32 -2.71
C THR A 178 0.52 12.09 -2.42
N SER A 179 1.17 13.02 -1.71
CA SER A 179 2.56 12.89 -1.27
C SER A 179 2.76 11.75 -0.27
N LEU A 180 1.84 11.54 0.67
CA LEU A 180 1.88 10.40 1.60
C LEU A 180 1.64 9.08 0.86
N VAL A 181 0.72 9.09 -0.10
CA VAL A 181 0.45 7.93 -0.94
C VAL A 181 1.68 7.58 -1.80
N ASN A 182 2.37 8.56 -2.37
CA ASN A 182 3.63 8.36 -3.11
C ASN A 182 4.71 7.71 -2.22
N LYS A 183 4.84 8.14 -0.96
CA LYS A 183 5.75 7.50 0.00
C LYS A 183 5.38 6.04 0.23
N ALA A 184 4.09 5.76 0.46
CA ALA A 184 3.61 4.39 0.64
C ALA A 184 3.85 3.49 -0.59
N ILE A 185 3.66 4.02 -1.80
CA ILE A 185 3.98 3.32 -3.05
C ILE A 185 5.48 3.00 -3.11
N THR A 186 6.34 3.97 -2.84
CA THR A 186 7.80 3.78 -2.87
C THR A 186 8.24 2.70 -1.89
N VAL A 187 7.70 2.71 -0.66
CA VAL A 187 7.97 1.67 0.34
C VAL A 187 7.48 0.30 -0.13
N ALA A 188 6.28 0.21 -0.69
CA ALA A 188 5.74 -1.05 -1.21
C ALA A 188 6.63 -1.67 -2.32
N LEU A 189 7.15 -0.85 -3.23
CA LEU A 189 8.08 -1.32 -4.27
C LEU A 189 9.44 -1.73 -3.70
N ALA A 190 9.93 -1.04 -2.67
CA ALA A 190 11.15 -1.42 -1.96
C ALA A 190 10.98 -2.76 -1.24
N ASP A 191 9.83 -2.99 -0.61
CA ASP A 191 9.51 -4.26 0.06
C ASP A 191 9.47 -5.41 -0.95
N ALA A 192 8.78 -5.24 -2.10
CA ALA A 192 8.72 -6.24 -3.16
C ALA A 192 10.12 -6.63 -3.69
N ARG A 193 11.01 -5.64 -3.85
CA ARG A 193 12.42 -5.87 -4.23
C ARG A 193 13.16 -6.71 -3.20
N LYS A 194 13.04 -6.37 -1.91
CA LYS A 194 13.68 -7.11 -0.82
C LYS A 194 13.19 -8.55 -0.80
N THR A 195 11.88 -8.77 -0.96
CA THR A 195 11.30 -10.11 -1.03
C THR A 195 11.81 -10.90 -2.23
N LYS A 196 11.92 -10.30 -3.43
CA LYS A 196 12.48 -10.99 -4.62
C LYS A 196 13.94 -11.38 -4.40
N LYS A 197 14.77 -10.47 -3.85
CA LYS A 197 16.19 -10.75 -3.55
C LYS A 197 16.37 -11.93 -2.60
N ARG A 198 15.61 -11.96 -1.50
CA ARG A 198 15.64 -13.04 -0.50
C ARG A 198 15.18 -14.40 -1.04
N LYS A 199 14.39 -14.43 -2.11
CA LYS A 199 13.96 -15.69 -2.74
C LYS A 199 15.06 -16.27 -3.60
N ILE A 200 15.67 -15.42 -4.43
CA ILE A 200 16.81 -15.81 -5.27
C ILE A 200 17.96 -16.34 -4.39
N GLU A 201 18.29 -15.61 -3.31
CA GLU A 201 19.34 -16.04 -2.37
C GLU A 201 19.07 -17.40 -1.72
N LYS A 202 17.80 -17.82 -1.56
CA LYS A 202 17.44 -19.14 -1.02
C LYS A 202 17.51 -20.24 -2.08
N GLU A 203 17.06 -19.94 -3.30
CA GLU A 203 17.10 -20.88 -4.44
C GLU A 203 18.54 -21.24 -4.83
N ASP A 204 19.51 -20.34 -4.62
CA ASP A 204 20.93 -20.60 -4.88
C ASP A 204 21.61 -21.46 -3.79
N THR A 205 20.93 -21.79 -2.69
CA THR A 205 21.52 -22.54 -1.56
C THR A 205 21.01 -23.99 -1.40
N ASP A 206 20.09 -24.44 -2.25
CA ASP A 206 19.52 -25.80 -2.27
C ASP A 206 20.06 -26.60 -3.48
#